data_AF-A0A653UBC5-F1
#
_entry.id   AF-A0A653UBC5-F1
#
_cell.length_a   1.000
_cell.length_b   1.000
_cell.length_c   1.000
_cell.angle_alpha   90.00
_cell.angle_beta   90.00
_cell.angle_gamma   90.00
#
_symmetry.space_group_name_H-M   'P 1'
#
loop_
_entity.id
_entity.type
_entity.pdbx_description
1 polymer ?
#
loop_
_entity_poly.entity_id
_entity_poly.type
_entity_poly.pdbx_seq_one_letter_code
_entity_poly.pdbx_strand_id
1 'polypeptide(L)'
;MKALIQRVRGARVEVAGEVVGAIDQGLLALVGVEPQDTPASVEKILHKLLNYRVFSDAAGKMNLSLSDVGGGLLLVSQFTLAADTKSGLRPSFTRAAPPALGAELFDLLVAQARAKHPQVATGQFGADMQVHLVNDGPVTFLLEV
;
A
#
# COMPACT_ATOMS: atom_id res chain seq x y z
N MET A 1 6.84 -4.61 -8.82
CA MET A 1 6.28 -3.70 -7.79
C MET A 1 5.51 -4.53 -6.80
N LYS A 2 5.68 -4.26 -5.52
CA LYS A 2 5.02 -5.02 -4.45
C LYS A 2 4.08 -4.14 -3.65
N ALA A 3 2.93 -4.68 -3.28
CA ALA A 3 2.03 -4.08 -2.31
C ALA A 3 1.60 -5.13 -1.28
N LEU A 4 2.03 -4.96 -0.03
CA LEU A 4 1.48 -5.71 1.09
C LEU A 4 0.24 -4.96 1.58
N ILE A 5 -0.92 -5.51 1.25
CA ILE A 5 -2.21 -4.91 1.60
C ILE A 5 -2.79 -5.53 2.86
N GLN A 6 -3.45 -4.69 3.65
CA GLN A 6 -4.17 -5.07 4.86
C GLN A 6 -5.55 -4.45 4.81
N ARG A 7 -6.59 -5.27 5.03
CA ARG A 7 -7.95 -4.77 5.25
C ARG A 7 -8.02 -4.14 6.62
N VAL A 8 -8.50 -2.91 6.71
CA VAL A 8 -8.52 -2.16 7.97
C VAL A 8 -9.91 -1.64 8.30
N ARG A 9 -10.24 -1.58 9.60
CA ARG A 9 -11.37 -0.78 10.10
C ARG A 9 -11.05 0.71 10.18
N GLY A 10 -9.76 1.01 10.22
CA GLY A 10 -9.19 2.36 10.29
C GLY A 10 -7.67 2.24 10.28
N ALA A 11 -7.01 3.19 9.63
CA ALA A 11 -5.55 3.30 9.64
C ALA A 11 -5.12 4.76 9.50
N ARG A 12 -3.97 5.10 10.09
CA ARG A 12 -3.37 6.42 9.98
C ARG A 12 -1.86 6.36 10.03
N VAL A 13 -1.22 7.41 9.54
CA VAL A 13 0.22 7.62 9.62
C VAL A 13 0.49 8.88 10.42
N GLU A 14 1.40 8.77 11.37
CA GLU A 14 1.95 9.89 12.13
C GLU A 14 3.41 10.13 11.75
N VAL A 15 3.81 11.40 11.67
CA VAL A 15 5.20 11.85 11.54
C VAL A 15 5.44 12.87 12.64
N ALA A 16 6.43 12.63 13.50
CA ALA A 16 6.69 13.47 14.66
C ALA A 16 5.45 13.71 15.57
N GLY A 17 4.58 12.71 15.68
CA GLY A 17 3.34 12.76 16.48
C GLY A 17 2.14 13.42 15.78
N GLU A 18 2.31 13.97 14.58
CA GLU A 18 1.24 14.61 13.81
C GLU A 18 0.67 13.68 12.74
N VAL A 19 -0.65 13.62 12.63
CA VAL A 19 -1.33 12.78 11.62
C VAL A 19 -1.18 13.41 10.23
N VAL A 20 -0.43 12.74 9.34
CA VAL A 20 -0.20 13.19 7.95
C VAL A 20 -1.15 12.54 6.95
N GLY A 21 -1.82 11.44 7.33
CA GLY A 21 -2.81 10.77 6.51
C GLY A 21 -3.60 9.74 7.31
N ALA A 22 -4.90 9.64 7.04
CA ALA A 22 -5.80 8.72 7.73
C ALA A 22 -6.93 8.26 6.83
N ILE A 23 -7.43 7.05 7.10
CA ILE A 23 -8.64 6.46 6.51
C ILE A 23 -9.46 5.75 7.59
N ASP A 24 -10.77 5.68 7.39
CA ASP A 24 -11.66 4.78 8.11
C ASP A 24 -11.55 3.36 7.51
N GLN A 25 -12.68 2.66 7.29
CA GLN A 25 -12.68 1.37 6.64
C GLN A 25 -11.97 1.44 5.28
N GLY A 26 -11.07 0.51 5.00
CA GLY A 26 -10.39 0.48 3.72
C GLY A 26 -9.21 -0.47 3.62
N LEU A 27 -8.23 -0.08 2.80
CA LEU A 27 -6.97 -0.76 2.62
C LEU A 27 -5.79 0.12 3.04
N LEU A 28 -4.96 -0.40 3.94
CA LEU A 28 -3.57 0.05 4.07
C LEU A 28 -2.73 -0.74 3.08
N ALA A 29 -2.00 -0.06 2.19
CA ALA A 29 -1.05 -0.67 1.28
C ALA A 29 0.36 -0.17 1.57
N LEU A 30 1.20 -1.07 2.06
CA LEU A 30 2.65 -0.87 2.14
C LEU A 30 3.24 -1.18 0.76
N VAL A 31 3.85 -0.19 0.11
CA VAL A 31 4.27 -0.28 -1.30
C VAL A 31 5.80 -0.30 -1.42
N GLY A 32 6.33 -1.38 -2.00
CA GLY A 32 7.74 -1.53 -2.33
C GLY A 32 7.97 -1.40 -3.84
N VAL A 33 8.94 -0.57 -4.21
CA VAL A 33 9.37 -0.37 -5.61
C VAL A 33 10.67 -1.13 -5.84
N GLU A 34 10.75 -1.86 -6.94
CA GLU A 34 11.92 -2.63 -7.37
C GLU A 34 12.59 -1.99 -8.62
N PRO A 35 13.89 -2.24 -8.89
CA PRO A 35 14.62 -1.56 -9.97
C PRO A 35 14.01 -1.69 -11.37
N GLN A 36 13.33 -2.80 -11.64
CA GLN A 36 12.69 -3.08 -12.92
C GLN A 36 11.29 -2.46 -13.05
N ASP A 37 10.78 -1.80 -12.02
CA ASP A 37 9.46 -1.20 -12.06
C ASP A 37 9.37 -0.02 -13.00
N THR A 38 8.18 0.12 -13.58
CA THR A 38 7.88 1.13 -14.60
C THR A 38 6.51 1.74 -14.32
N PRO A 39 6.13 2.81 -15.05
CA PRO A 39 4.75 3.31 -15.04
C PRO A 39 3.69 2.23 -15.32
N ALA A 40 4.02 1.19 -16.11
CA ALA A 40 3.12 0.06 -16.34
C ALA A 40 2.95 -0.84 -15.10
N SER A 41 4.00 -0.96 -14.26
CA SER A 41 3.89 -1.64 -12.96
C SER A 41 2.92 -0.89 -12.03
N VAL A 42 2.98 0.45 -12.02
CA VAL A 42 2.08 1.31 -11.25
C VAL A 42 0.63 1.10 -11.65
N GLU A 43 0.34 1.12 -12.95
CA GLU A 43 -1.03 0.90 -13.45
C GLU A 43 -1.58 -0.47 -13.03
N LYS A 44 -0.76 -1.52 -13.20
CA LYS A 44 -1.15 -2.90 -12.86
C LYS A 44 -1.37 -3.08 -11.35
N ILE A 45 -0.48 -2.55 -10.51
CA ILE A 45 -0.66 -2.69 -9.05
C ILE A 45 -1.88 -1.89 -8.60
N LEU A 46 -2.10 -0.68 -9.12
CA LEU A 46 -3.27 0.14 -8.77
C LEU A 46 -4.56 -0.55 -9.17
N HIS A 47 -4.62 -1.13 -10.37
CA HIS A 47 -5.75 -1.95 -10.80
C HIS A 47 -6.01 -3.09 -9.82
N LYS A 48 -4.96 -3.80 -9.35
CA LYS A 48 -5.12 -4.82 -8.31
C LYS A 48 -5.63 -4.21 -7.00
N LEU A 49 -5.02 -3.14 -6.47
CA LEU A 49 -5.42 -2.50 -5.21
C LEU A 49 -6.91 -2.13 -5.16
N LEU A 50 -7.43 -1.56 -6.25
CA LEU A 50 -8.81 -1.08 -6.32
C LEU A 50 -9.84 -2.21 -6.52
N ASN A 51 -9.42 -3.33 -7.14
CA ASN A 51 -10.33 -4.41 -7.56
C ASN A 51 -10.12 -5.74 -6.83
N TYR A 52 -9.11 -5.86 -5.95
CA TYR A 52 -8.87 -7.09 -5.20
C TYR A 52 -10.02 -7.35 -4.23
N ARG A 53 -10.65 -8.53 -4.33
CA ARG A 53 -11.85 -8.88 -3.56
C ARG A 53 -11.46 -9.36 -2.17
N VAL A 54 -11.45 -8.43 -1.22
CA VAL A 54 -11.02 -8.70 0.18
C VAL A 54 -12.04 -8.25 1.22
N PHE A 55 -13.13 -7.60 0.81
CA PHE A 55 -14.21 -7.17 1.68
C PHE A 55 -15.38 -8.15 1.61
N SER A 56 -16.10 -8.27 2.73
CA SER A 56 -17.26 -9.16 2.82
C SER A 56 -18.49 -8.56 2.13
N ASP A 57 -19.23 -9.39 1.40
CA ASP A 57 -20.56 -9.08 0.90
C ASP A 57 -21.64 -9.22 1.99
N ALA A 58 -22.91 -9.03 1.63
CA ALA A 58 -24.05 -9.17 2.54
C ALA A 58 -24.22 -10.59 3.11
N ALA A 59 -23.63 -11.61 2.49
CA ALA A 59 -23.63 -12.99 2.98
C ALA A 59 -22.37 -13.31 3.82
N GLY A 60 -21.53 -12.31 4.10
CA GLY A 60 -20.29 -12.46 4.85
C GLY A 60 -19.13 -13.04 4.04
N LYS A 61 -19.31 -13.28 2.72
CA LYS A 61 -18.28 -13.88 1.86
C LYS A 61 -17.38 -12.80 1.28
N MET A 62 -16.08 -13.10 1.17
CA MET A 62 -15.06 -12.18 0.68
C MET A 62 -15.16 -12.00 -0.86
N ASN A 63 -16.04 -11.11 -1.30
CA ASN A 63 -16.41 -10.94 -2.71
C ASN A 63 -16.33 -9.50 -3.21
N LEU A 64 -16.21 -8.52 -2.32
CA LEU A 64 -16.21 -7.10 -2.66
C LEU A 64 -14.78 -6.54 -2.67
N SER A 65 -14.52 -5.64 -3.60
CA SER A 65 -13.28 -4.88 -3.72
C SER A 65 -13.32 -3.56 -2.93
N LEU A 66 -12.19 -2.85 -2.89
CA LEU A 66 -12.15 -1.51 -2.28
C LEU A 66 -13.12 -0.54 -2.98
N SER A 67 -13.18 -0.61 -4.31
CA SER A 67 -14.10 0.21 -5.11
C SER A 67 -15.56 -0.11 -4.79
N ASP A 68 -15.90 -1.39 -4.62
CA ASP A 68 -17.27 -1.82 -4.34
C ASP A 68 -17.78 -1.32 -2.97
N VAL A 69 -16.89 -1.24 -1.98
CA VAL A 69 -17.24 -0.76 -0.62
C VAL A 69 -17.04 0.74 -0.42
N GLY A 70 -16.46 1.44 -1.42
CA GLY A 70 -16.17 2.87 -1.33
C GLY A 70 -15.23 3.25 -0.16
N GLY A 71 -14.40 2.32 0.31
CA GLY A 71 -13.53 2.52 1.48
C GLY A 71 -12.27 3.33 1.14
N GLY A 72 -11.51 3.75 2.16
CA GLY A 72 -10.28 4.51 1.98
C GLY A 72 -9.09 3.69 1.49
N LEU A 73 -8.18 4.30 0.72
CA LEU A 73 -6.87 3.74 0.38
C LEU A 73 -5.78 4.56 1.08
N LEU A 74 -5.01 3.94 1.96
CA LEU A 74 -3.84 4.55 2.59
C LEU A 74 -2.57 3.96 1.99
N LEU A 75 -1.84 4.77 1.23
CA LEU A 75 -0.58 4.37 0.58
C LEU A 75 0.62 4.79 1.43
N VAL A 76 1.49 3.84 1.76
CA VAL A 76 2.71 4.11 2.54
C VAL A 76 3.90 3.46 1.85
N SER A 77 4.96 4.23 1.59
CA SER A 77 6.19 3.72 0.99
C SER A 77 6.90 2.76 1.95
N GLN A 78 7.22 1.55 1.50
CA GLN A 78 7.84 0.48 2.30
C GLN A 78 8.93 -0.24 1.49
N PHE A 79 10.12 0.36 1.43
CA PHE A 79 11.25 -0.20 0.68
C PHE A 79 11.68 -1.60 1.17
N THR A 80 11.38 -1.94 2.42
CA THR A 80 11.77 -3.23 2.99
C THR A 80 11.06 -4.42 2.38
N LEU A 81 9.95 -4.22 1.66
CA LEU A 81 9.28 -5.29 0.92
C LEU A 81 10.15 -5.83 -0.24
N ALA A 82 11.09 -5.02 -0.74
CA ALA A 82 12.05 -5.42 -1.76
C ALA A 82 13.33 -6.06 -1.17
N ALA A 83 13.39 -6.29 0.16
CA ALA A 83 14.54 -6.91 0.78
C ALA A 83 14.70 -8.38 0.38
N ASP A 84 15.95 -8.82 0.23
CA ASP A 84 16.32 -10.23 0.25
C ASP A 84 16.63 -10.67 1.68
N THR A 85 15.91 -11.68 2.15
CA THR A 85 15.96 -12.23 3.51
C THR A 85 16.36 -13.71 3.54
N LYS A 86 16.91 -14.25 2.43
CA LYS A 86 17.20 -15.69 2.31
C LYS A 86 18.39 -16.19 3.13
N SER A 87 19.31 -15.32 3.56
CA SER A 87 20.52 -15.71 4.29
C SER A 87 20.90 -14.72 5.39
N GLY A 88 21.48 -15.24 6.48
CA GLY A 88 21.88 -14.45 7.64
C GLY A 88 20.69 -13.85 8.41
N LEU A 89 20.97 -12.85 9.25
CA LEU A 89 19.98 -12.13 10.06
C LEU A 89 19.88 -10.64 9.73
N ARG A 90 20.60 -10.18 8.69
CA ARG A 90 20.57 -8.80 8.21
C ARG A 90 19.98 -8.77 6.80
N PRO A 91 18.87 -8.04 6.55
CA PRO A 91 18.30 -7.95 5.23
C PRO A 91 19.25 -7.27 4.24
N SER A 92 19.23 -7.72 3.00
CA SER A 92 19.91 -7.06 1.88
C SER A 92 18.90 -6.30 1.02
N PHE A 93 19.22 -5.07 0.61
CA PHE A 93 18.36 -4.24 -0.23
C PHE A 93 18.88 -4.10 -1.66
N THR A 94 19.73 -5.04 -2.11
CA THR A 94 20.25 -5.04 -3.50
C THR A 94 19.16 -5.16 -4.56
N ARG A 95 17.95 -5.61 -4.18
CA ARG A 95 16.78 -5.71 -5.05
C ARG A 95 15.78 -4.56 -4.87
N ALA A 96 16.08 -3.58 -4.02
CA ALA A 96 15.25 -2.39 -3.86
C ALA A 96 15.60 -1.35 -4.92
N ALA A 97 14.59 -0.61 -5.41
CA ALA A 97 14.82 0.51 -6.30
C ALA A 97 15.69 1.60 -5.63
N PRO A 98 16.51 2.35 -6.40
CA PRO A 98 17.13 3.56 -5.90
C PRO A 98 16.07 4.55 -5.35
N PRO A 99 16.38 5.34 -4.29
CA PRO A 99 15.40 6.24 -3.68
C PRO A 99 14.70 7.19 -4.65
N ALA A 100 15.41 7.70 -5.66
CA ALA A 100 14.84 8.58 -6.69
C ALA A 100 13.75 7.89 -7.52
N LEU A 101 14.01 6.67 -8.00
CA LEU A 101 13.02 5.86 -8.73
C LEU A 101 11.85 5.45 -7.81
N GLY A 102 12.16 5.11 -6.55
CA GLY A 102 11.17 4.79 -5.54
C GLY A 102 10.18 5.93 -5.29
N ALA A 103 10.69 7.16 -5.15
CA ALA A 103 9.87 8.36 -4.97
C ALA A 103 9.04 8.66 -6.22
N GLU A 104 9.66 8.65 -7.41
CA GLU A 104 8.99 8.92 -8.68
C GLU A 104 7.79 7.99 -8.93
N LEU A 105 7.99 6.67 -8.80
CA LEU A 105 6.92 5.70 -9.05
C LEU A 105 5.87 5.69 -7.95
N PHE A 106 6.25 6.00 -6.70
CA PHE A 106 5.28 6.14 -5.61
C PHE A 106 4.40 7.38 -5.81
N ASP A 107 4.98 8.53 -6.17
CA ASP A 107 4.23 9.75 -6.47
C ASP A 107 3.30 9.55 -7.67
N LEU A 108 3.75 8.83 -8.70
CA LEU A 108 2.91 8.44 -9.83
C LEU A 108 1.73 7.56 -9.40
N LEU A 109 1.97 6.58 -8.51
CA LEU A 109 0.91 5.74 -7.94
C LEU A 109 -0.12 6.58 -7.18
N VAL A 110 0.33 7.51 -6.32
CA VAL A 110 -0.55 8.40 -5.56
C VAL A 110 -1.39 9.26 -6.50
N ALA A 111 -0.78 9.86 -7.52
CA ALA A 111 -1.47 10.70 -8.50
C ALA A 111 -2.55 9.91 -9.27
N GLN A 112 -2.22 8.71 -9.76
CA GLN A 112 -3.19 7.85 -10.45
C GLN A 112 -4.29 7.34 -9.52
N ALA A 113 -3.96 7.01 -8.28
CA ALA A 113 -4.93 6.57 -7.28
C ALA A 113 -5.96 7.66 -7.00
N ARG A 114 -5.52 8.90 -6.75
CA ARG A 114 -6.41 10.05 -6.52
C ARG A 114 -7.30 10.37 -7.72
N ALA A 115 -6.83 10.11 -8.93
CA ALA A 115 -7.64 10.29 -10.15
C ALA A 115 -8.73 9.21 -10.32
N LYS A 116 -8.54 8.02 -9.74
CA LYS A 116 -9.44 6.86 -9.92
C LYS A 116 -10.29 6.53 -8.70
N HIS A 117 -9.92 7.03 -7.52
CA HIS A 117 -10.58 6.71 -6.25
C HIS A 117 -10.66 7.95 -5.36
N PRO A 118 -11.85 8.29 -4.81
CA PRO A 118 -12.05 9.56 -4.12
C PRO A 118 -11.33 9.66 -2.76
N GLN A 119 -11.11 8.53 -2.08
CA GLN A 119 -10.58 8.51 -0.71
C GLN A 119 -9.17 7.93 -0.69
N VAL A 120 -8.17 8.75 -1.00
CA VAL A 120 -6.76 8.33 -0.99
C VAL A 120 -5.95 9.20 -0.04
N ALA A 121 -5.43 8.58 1.01
CA ALA A 121 -4.48 9.16 1.95
C ALA A 121 -3.09 8.57 1.73
N THR A 122 -2.06 9.26 2.23
CA THR A 122 -0.67 8.83 2.10
C THR A 122 0.09 9.01 3.41
N GLY A 123 1.22 8.29 3.55
CA GLY A 123 2.28 8.71 4.44
C GLY A 123 3.12 9.85 3.85
N GLN A 124 4.35 9.99 4.35
CA GLN A 124 5.35 10.93 3.83
C GLN A 124 6.61 10.16 3.42
N PHE A 125 6.96 10.20 2.13
CA PHE A 125 8.09 9.45 1.60
C PHE A 125 9.40 9.83 2.31
N GLY A 126 10.16 8.82 2.75
CA GLY A 126 11.46 9.01 3.41
C GLY A 126 11.40 9.56 4.84
N ALA A 127 10.22 9.83 5.39
CA ALA A 127 10.06 10.20 6.79
C ALA A 127 10.08 8.97 7.72
N ASP A 128 10.48 9.17 8.97
CA ASP A 128 10.15 8.22 10.04
C ASP A 128 8.66 8.31 10.33
N MET A 129 7.97 7.18 10.18
CA MET A 129 6.51 7.10 10.20
C MET A 129 6.06 6.08 11.23
N GLN A 130 5.08 6.46 12.04
CA GLN A 130 4.33 5.55 12.89
C GLN A 130 3.00 5.22 12.20
N VAL A 131 2.89 3.98 11.71
CA VAL A 131 1.69 3.51 11.00
C VAL A 131 0.79 2.76 11.98
N HIS A 132 -0.36 3.35 12.28
CA HIS A 132 -1.38 2.75 13.13
C HIS A 132 -2.45 2.10 12.27
N LEU A 133 -2.88 0.90 12.63
CA LEU A 133 -4.01 0.24 11.97
C LEU A 133 -4.77 -0.68 12.92
N VAL A 134 -6.03 -0.94 12.57
CA VAL A 134 -6.80 -2.08 13.08
C VAL A 134 -7.05 -3.03 11.92
N ASN A 135 -6.27 -4.11 11.83
CA ASN A 135 -6.39 -5.10 10.76
C ASN A 135 -7.67 -5.94 10.96
N ASP A 136 -8.61 -5.80 10.04
CA ASP A 136 -9.95 -6.36 10.13
C ASP A 136 -9.98 -7.80 9.57
N GLY A 137 -9.87 -8.78 10.46
CA GLY A 137 -9.89 -10.21 10.12
C GLY A 137 -9.00 -11.06 11.05
N PRO A 138 -7.66 -10.90 11.00
CA PRO A 138 -6.92 -10.05 10.06
C PRO A 138 -6.90 -10.63 8.64
N VAL A 139 -6.90 -9.74 7.63
CA VAL A 139 -6.78 -10.08 6.21
C VAL A 139 -5.57 -9.36 5.64
N THR A 140 -4.58 -10.11 5.14
CA THR A 140 -3.33 -9.57 4.61
C THR A 140 -2.92 -10.33 3.35
N PHE A 141 -2.59 -9.61 2.28
CA PHE A 141 -2.13 -10.20 1.02
C PHE A 141 -0.91 -9.46 0.50
N LEU A 142 0.06 -10.21 -0.03
CA LEU A 142 1.14 -9.64 -0.85
C LEU A 142 0.73 -9.71 -2.32
N LEU A 143 0.65 -8.55 -2.96
CA LEU A 143 0.38 -8.41 -4.39
C LEU A 143 1.66 -8.02 -5.11
N GLU A 144 1.97 -8.70 -6.20
CA GLU A 144 3.18 -8.46 -7.01
C GLU A 144 2.82 -8.33 -8.49
N VAL A 145 3.54 -7.48 -9.23
CA VAL A 145 3.41 -7.23 -10.67
C VAL A 145 4.77 -6.99 -11.31
#